data_AF-A0A133U9I0-F1
#
_entry.id   AF-A0A133U9I0-F1
#
_cell.length_a   1.000
_cell.length_b   1.000
_cell.length_c   1.000
_cell.angle_alpha   90.00
_cell.angle_beta   90.00
_cell.angle_gamma   90.00
#
_symmetry.space_group_name_H-M   'P 1'
#
loop_
_entity.id
_entity.type
_entity.pdbx_description
1 polymer ?
#
loop_
_entity_poly.entity_id
_entity_poly.type
_entity_poly.pdbx_seq_one_letter_code
_entity_poly.pdbx_strand_id
1 'polypeptide(L)' 'MFKDRKDAGEKLAHALEKYKGKDVLVLAIPRGGVEVGYRV' A
#
# COMPACT_ATOMS: atom_id res chain seq x y z
N MET A 1 -0.86 -11.27 -11.28
CA MET A 1 -0.93 -11.91 -9.95
C MET A 1 0.22 -11.41 -9.10
N PHE A 2 0.02 -11.20 -7.79
CA PHE A 2 1.08 -10.75 -6.88
C PHE A 2 1.84 -11.94 -6.31
N LYS A 3 3.14 -11.77 -6.04
CA LYS A 3 3.98 -12.83 -5.46
C LYS A 3 3.71 -13.02 -3.97
N ASP A 4 3.52 -11.91 -3.26
CA ASP A 4 3.26 -11.84 -1.85
C ASP A 4 2.61 -10.48 -1.51
N ARG A 5 2.40 -10.21 -0.22
CA ARG A 5 1.86 -8.92 0.24
C ARG A 5 2.85 -7.76 0.05
N LYS A 6 4.14 -8.03 -0.16
CA LYS A 6 5.17 -7.01 -0.41
C LYS A 6 5.06 -6.48 -1.83
N ASP A 7 5.07 -7.40 -2.80
CA ASP A 7 4.87 -7.11 -4.21
C ASP A 7 3.51 -6.41 -4.44
N ALA A 8 2.46 -6.82 -3.71
CA ALA A 8 1.17 -6.13 -3.75
C ALA A 8 1.23 -4.69 -3.22
N GLY A 9 1.92 -4.46 -2.10
CA GLY A 9 2.09 -3.13 -1.51
C GLY A 9 2.91 -2.19 -2.39
N GLU A 10 4.05 -2.65 -2.90
CA GLU A 10 4.91 -1.85 -3.78
C GLU A 10 4.20 -1.43 -5.07
N LYS A 11 3.45 -2.35 -5.69
CA LYS A 11 2.63 -2.02 -6.88
C LYS A 11 1.49 -1.07 -6.55
N LEU A 12 0.89 -1.17 -5.37
CA LEU A 12 -0.12 -0.25 -4.90
C LEU A 12 0.46 1.16 -4.64
N ALA A 13 1.67 1.25 -4.05
CA ALA A 13 2.39 2.50 -3.85
C ALA A 13 2.64 3.23 -5.17
N HIS A 14 3.14 2.51 -6.18
CA HIS A 14 3.34 3.07 -7.52
C HIS A 14 2.04 3.58 -8.15
N ALA A 15 0.94 2.83 -8.00
CA ALA A 15 -0.36 3.27 -8.51
C ALA A 15 -0.92 4.52 -7.79
N LEU A 16 -0.43 4.80 -6.58
CA LEU A 16 -0.85 5.92 -5.73
C LEU A 16 0.14 7.10 -5.72
N GLU A 17 1.17 7.10 -6.59
CA GLU A 17 2.18 8.18 -6.65
C GLU A 17 1.59 9.59 -6.77
N LYS A 18 0.41 9.75 -7.37
CA LYS A 18 -0.32 11.03 -7.45
C LYS A 18 -0.69 11.65 -6.09
N TYR A 19 -0.59 10.89 -5.01
CA TYR A 19 -0.82 11.32 -3.63
C TYR A 19 0.48 11.64 -2.88
N LYS A 20 1.65 11.39 -3.47
CA LYS A 20 2.95 11.68 -2.87
C LYS A 20 3.06 13.17 -2.54
N GLY A 21 3.49 13.47 -1.32
CA GLY A 21 3.65 14.84 -0.81
C GLY A 21 2.33 15.54 -0.42
N LYS A 22 1.19 14.82 -0.44
CA LYS A 22 -0.08 15.31 0.11
C LYS A 22 -0.27 14.80 1.53
N ASP A 23 -1.06 15.52 2.31
CA ASP A 23 -1.53 15.07 3.61
C ASP A 23 -2.60 13.98 3.39
N VAL A 24 -2.21 12.72 3.56
CA VAL A 24 -3.07 11.56 3.32
C VAL A 24 -2.96 10.57 4.47
N LEU A 25 -4.07 9.87 4.72
CA LEU A 25 -4.17 8.83 5.73
C LEU A 25 -4.32 7.47 5.07
N VAL A 26 -3.45 6.51 5.42
CA VAL A 26 -3.55 5.12 4.98
C VAL A 26 -4.20 4.29 6.08
N LEU A 27 -5.41 3.81 5.84
CA LEU A 27 -6.15 2.93 6.76
C LEU A 27 -6.08 1.49 6.28
N ALA A 28 -5.26 0.69 6.95
CA ALA A 28 -5.14 -0.73 6.65
C ALA A 28 -6.22 -1.55 7.36
N ILE A 29 -6.81 -2.52 6.64
CA ILE A 29 -7.72 -3.49 7.26
C ILE A 29 -6.90 -4.52 8.05
N PRO A 30 -7.24 -4.82 9.32
CA PRO A 30 -6.47 -5.71 10.18
C PRO A 30 -6.16 -7.09 9.58
N ARG A 31 -5.07 -7.70 10.08
CA ARG A 31 -4.49 -8.98 9.65
C ARG A 31 -3.73 -8.84 8.33
N GLY A 32 -4.32 -9.27 7.21
CA GLY A 32 -3.62 -9.32 5.93
C GLY A 32 -3.38 -7.96 5.29
N GLY A 33 -4.23 -6.98 5.54
CA GLY A 33 -4.14 -5.64 4.92
C GLY A 33 -3.08 -4.74 5.53
N VAL A 34 -2.62 -5.04 6.76
CA VAL A 34 -1.62 -4.24 7.49
C VAL A 34 -0.28 -4.22 6.77
N GLU A 35 0.22 -5.39 6.35
CA GLU A 35 1.50 -5.49 5.63
C GLU A 35 1.48 -4.80 4.25
N VAL A 36 0.30 -4.73 3.63
CA VAL A 36 0.15 -4.05 2.33
C VAL A 36 0.11 -2.55 2.58
N GLY A 37 -0.76 -2.08 3.48
CA GLY A 37 -0.92 -0.67 3.83
C GLY A 37 0.36 -0.02 4.37
N TYR A 38 1.20 -0.77 5.08
CA TYR A 38 2.50 -0.28 5.55
C TYR A 38 3.51 0.02 4.41
N ARG A 39 3.33 -0.58 3.24
CA ARG A 39 4.27 -0.47 2.10
C ARG A 39 3.83 0.53 1.03
N VAL A 40 2.74 1.27 1.28
CA VAL A 40 2.12 2.21 0.34
C VAL A 40 2.60 3.62 0.59
#